data_AF-W7KS65-F1
#
_entry.id   AF-W7KS65-F1
#
_cell.length_a   1.000
_cell.length_b   1.000
_cell.length_c   1.000
_cell.angle_alpha   90.00
_cell.angle_beta   90.00
_cell.angle_gamma   90.00
#
_symmetry.space_group_name_H-M   'P 1'
#
loop_
_entity.id
_entity.type
_entity.pdbx_description
1 polymer ?
#
loop_
_entity_poly.entity_id
_entity_poly.type
_entity_poly.pdbx_seq_one_letter_code
_entity_poly.pdbx_strand_id
1 'polypeptide(L)'
;MDFNPFVNNPQFNPSKHLKSTKRKVQPWEQLQEGKCYEIKIEGEETRTYEVRGFWCDESDGTIFVILWPEGETRATDFVSNEILSVREINKNADM
;
A
#
# COMPACT_ATOMS: atom_id res chain seq x y z
N MET A 1 -15.28 13.37 -40.40
CA MET A 1 -14.06 12.66 -39.99
C MET A 1 -13.01 13.72 -39.74
N ASP A 2 -12.69 13.98 -38.46
CA ASP A 2 -11.64 14.93 -38.08
C ASP A 2 -10.26 14.33 -38.35
N PHE A 3 -9.48 15.03 -39.17
CA PHE A 3 -8.12 14.65 -39.52
C PHE A 3 -7.20 15.05 -38.37
N ASN A 4 -6.74 14.08 -37.58
CA ASN A 4 -5.79 14.34 -36.52
C ASN A 4 -4.39 14.57 -37.15
N PRO A 5 -3.83 15.79 -37.13
CA PRO A 5 -2.60 16.11 -37.88
C PRO A 5 -1.34 15.45 -37.30
N PHE A 6 -1.45 14.75 -36.17
CA PHE A 6 -0.33 14.07 -35.50
C PHE A 6 -0.02 12.67 -36.04
N VAL A 7 -0.84 12.11 -36.94
CA VAL A 7 -0.66 10.73 -37.44
C VAL A 7 0.58 10.59 -38.36
N ASN A 8 1.05 11.68 -38.95
CA ASN A 8 2.17 11.69 -39.91
C ASN A 8 3.41 12.44 -39.40
N ASN A 9 3.51 12.78 -38.11
CA ASN A 9 4.72 13.41 -37.59
C ASN A 9 5.68 12.33 -37.07
N PRO A 10 6.77 11.99 -37.80
CA PRO A 10 7.74 10.97 -37.37
C PRO A 10 8.48 11.34 -36.07
N GLN A 11 8.34 12.59 -35.62
CA GLN A 11 8.88 13.09 -34.36
C GLN A 11 7.92 12.90 -33.16
N PHE A 12 6.64 12.63 -33.41
CA PHE A 12 5.66 12.36 -32.36
C PHE A 12 5.73 10.88 -31.97
N ASN A 13 6.62 10.58 -31.01
CA ASN A 13 6.70 9.26 -30.41
C ASN A 13 5.82 9.25 -29.14
N PRO A 14 4.55 8.78 -29.21
CA PRO A 14 3.62 8.87 -28.09
C PRO A 14 4.15 8.20 -26.82
N SER A 15 5.00 7.17 -26.98
CA SER A 15 5.67 6.43 -25.92
C SER A 15 6.61 7.29 -25.06
N LYS A 16 7.18 8.38 -25.60
CA LYS A 16 8.02 9.33 -24.83
C LYS A 16 7.20 10.30 -23.98
N HIS A 17 5.92 10.46 -24.29
CA HIS A 17 5.00 11.40 -23.63
C HIS A 17 4.00 10.71 -22.69
N LEU A 18 3.82 9.39 -22.84
CA LEU A 18 3.16 8.54 -21.86
C LEU A 18 4.09 8.31 -20.66
N LYS A 19 4.10 9.25 -19.72
CA LYS A 19 4.55 8.92 -18.36
C LYS A 19 3.55 7.93 -17.81
N SER A 20 4.00 6.73 -17.43
CA SER A 20 3.18 5.81 -16.64
C SER A 20 2.65 6.59 -15.44
N THR A 21 1.34 6.79 -15.37
CA THR A 21 0.69 7.37 -14.21
C THR A 21 0.99 6.40 -13.08
N LYS A 22 2.00 6.73 -12.25
CA LYS A 22 2.37 5.91 -11.09
C LYS A 22 1.09 5.70 -10.29
N ARG A 23 0.54 4.49 -10.36
CA ARG A 23 -0.60 4.09 -9.55
C ARG A 23 -0.18 4.35 -8.11
N LYS A 24 -0.91 5.21 -7.39
CA LYS A 24 -0.65 5.41 -5.97
C LYS A 24 -0.95 4.08 -5.31
N VAL A 25 0.10 3.32 -5.00
CA VAL A 25 0.01 2.08 -4.22
C VAL A 25 -0.52 2.48 -2.85
N GLN A 26 -1.63 1.89 -2.45
CA GLN A 26 -2.22 2.14 -1.14
C GLN A 26 -1.26 1.62 -0.06
N PRO A 27 -1.15 2.28 1.11
CA PRO A 27 -0.20 1.87 2.15
C PRO A 27 -0.32 0.41 2.56
N TRP A 28 -1.55 -0.10 2.71
CA TRP A 28 -1.80 -1.50 3.08
C TRP A 28 -1.36 -2.51 2.01
N GLU A 29 -1.29 -2.13 0.72
CA GLU A 29 -0.80 -3.01 -0.35
C GLU A 29 0.70 -3.31 -0.24
N GLN A 30 1.42 -2.55 0.60
CA GLN A 30 2.85 -2.75 0.85
C GLN A 30 3.12 -3.72 2.01
N LEU A 31 2.08 -4.09 2.76
CA LEU A 31 2.16 -5.01 3.88
C LEU A 31 2.26 -6.46 3.39
N GLN A 32 2.99 -7.29 4.13
CA GLN A 32 3.15 -8.72 3.85
C GLN A 32 3.04 -9.52 5.14
N GLU A 33 2.35 -10.67 5.09
CA GLU A 33 2.20 -11.56 6.24
C GLU A 33 3.57 -12.02 6.77
N GLY A 34 3.71 -12.05 8.09
CA GLY A 34 4.94 -12.42 8.80
C GLY A 34 6.00 -11.31 8.87
N LYS A 35 5.77 -10.13 8.28
CA LYS A 35 6.70 -8.99 8.36
C LYS A 35 6.27 -7.96 9.39
N CYS A 36 7.27 -7.23 9.90
CA CYS A 36 7.07 -6.13 10.84
C CYS A 36 7.14 -4.78 10.14
N TYR A 37 6.22 -3.89 10.50
CA TYR A 37 6.12 -2.55 9.93
C TYR A 37 5.87 -1.53 11.04
N GLU A 38 6.44 -0.35 10.87
CA GLU A 38 6.02 0.85 11.57
C GLU A 38 4.81 1.40 10.81
N ILE A 39 3.64 1.36 11.44
CA ILE A 39 2.36 1.73 10.83
C ILE A 39 1.78 2.93 11.56
N LYS A 40 1.38 3.94 10.80
CA LYS A 40 0.61 5.08 11.30
C LYS A 40 -0.85 4.89 10.95
N ILE A 41 -1.68 4.82 11.98
CA ILE A 41 -3.13 4.69 11.88
C ILE A 41 -3.77 6.06 12.12
N GLU A 42 -4.86 6.35 11.41
CA GLU A 42 -5.62 7.59 11.60
C GLU A 42 -6.16 7.68 13.04
N GLY A 43 -5.86 8.79 13.72
CA GLY A 43 -6.29 8.99 15.11
C GLY A 43 -5.42 8.30 16.17
N GLU A 44 -4.45 7.48 15.78
CA GLU A 44 -3.49 6.85 16.70
C GLU A 44 -2.04 7.33 16.48
N GLU A 45 -1.17 7.00 17.45
CA GLU A 45 0.27 7.17 17.30
C GLU A 45 0.85 6.09 16.38
N THR A 46 1.96 6.42 15.72
CA THR A 46 2.72 5.45 14.93
C THR A 46 3.29 4.37 15.86
N ARG A 47 3.02 3.10 15.57
CA ARG A 47 3.51 1.95 16.34
C ARG A 47 4.05 0.85 15.44
N THR A 48 4.83 -0.06 16.03
CA THR A 48 5.35 -1.23 15.34
C THR A 48 4.36 -2.38 15.44
N TYR A 49 4.02 -2.95 14.30
CA TYR A 49 3.09 -4.07 14.17
C TYR A 49 3.69 -5.18 13.31
N GLU A 50 3.48 -6.42 13.70
CA GLU A 50 3.65 -7.60 12.86
C GLU A 50 2.35 -7.85 12.09
N VAL A 51 2.43 -7.96 10.77
CA VAL A 51 1.27 -8.29 9.94
C VAL A 51 1.07 -9.80 10.01
N ARG A 52 -0.03 -10.25 10.60
CA ARG A 52 -0.32 -11.69 10.76
C ARG A 52 -1.31 -12.26 9.78
N GLY A 53 -2.09 -11.40 9.15
CA GLY A 53 -3.07 -11.84 8.18
C GLY A 53 -3.81 -10.71 7.52
N PHE A 54 -4.51 -11.05 6.45
CA PHE A 54 -5.47 -10.17 5.78
C PHE A 54 -6.81 -10.88 5.73
N TRP A 55 -7.87 -10.14 5.99
CA TRP A 55 -9.23 -10.59 5.80
C TRP A 55 -9.95 -9.61 4.88
N CYS A 56 -10.74 -10.11 3.93
CA CYS A 56 -11.49 -9.28 3.00
C CYS A 56 -12.97 -9.59 3.21
N ASP A 57 -13.79 -8.56 3.45
CA ASP A 57 -15.23 -8.72 3.46
C ASP A 57 -15.74 -8.81 2.02
N GLU A 58 -16.34 -9.93 1.66
CA GLU A 58 -16.84 -10.19 0.31
C GLU A 58 -18.05 -9.31 -0.07
N SER A 59 -18.70 -8.68 0.91
CA SER A 59 -19.93 -7.89 0.70
C SER A 59 -19.64 -6.52 0.09
N ASP A 60 -18.59 -5.86 0.58
CA ASP A 60 -18.24 -4.49 0.22
C ASP A 60 -16.78 -4.32 -0.23
N GLY A 61 -15.97 -5.39 -0.15
CA GLY A 61 -14.57 -5.40 -0.58
C GLY A 61 -13.62 -4.70 0.40
N THR A 62 -14.06 -4.45 1.64
CA THR A 62 -13.20 -3.87 2.67
C THR A 62 -12.14 -4.87 3.12
N ILE A 63 -10.90 -4.40 3.18
CA ILE A 63 -9.75 -5.20 3.60
C ILE A 63 -9.41 -4.84 5.04
N PHE A 64 -9.48 -5.85 5.89
CA PHE A 64 -9.03 -5.83 7.26
C PHE A 64 -7.63 -6.40 7.32
N VAL A 65 -6.75 -5.68 7.99
CA VAL A 65 -5.37 -6.10 8.24
C VAL A 65 -5.26 -6.50 9.71
N ILE A 66 -4.82 -7.73 9.95
CA ILE A 66 -4.59 -8.24 11.31
C ILE A 66 -3.18 -7.83 11.71
N LEU A 67 -3.09 -6.83 12.57
CA LEU A 67 -1.83 -6.28 13.05
C LEU A 67 -1.58 -6.74 14.49
N TRP A 68 -0.39 -7.24 14.78
CA TRP A 68 0.02 -7.63 16.12
C TRP A 68 1.03 -6.63 16.65
N PRO A 69 0.64 -5.75 17.59
CA PRO A 69 1.56 -4.74 18.09
C PRO A 69 2.73 -5.38 18.83
N GLU A 70 3.92 -4.80 18.68
CA GLU A 70 5.11 -5.31 19.35
C GLU A 70 4.98 -5.22 20.88
N GLY A 71 5.17 -6.34 21.56
CA GLY A 71 5.07 -6.44 23.03
C GLY A 71 3.65 -6.71 23.56
N GLU A 72 2.65 -6.80 22.69
CA GLU A 72 1.27 -7.07 23.07
C GLU A 72 0.91 -8.57 22.96
N THR A 73 -0.01 -9.03 23.80
CA THR A 73 -0.47 -10.43 23.81
C THR A 73 -1.68 -10.68 22.92
N ARG A 74 -2.22 -9.63 22.30
CA ARG A 74 -3.45 -9.67 21.50
C ARG A 74 -3.25 -8.97 20.17
N ALA A 75 -3.80 -9.57 19.11
CA ALA A 75 -3.91 -8.93 17.80
C ALA A 75 -4.95 -7.82 17.82
N THR A 76 -4.70 -6.78 17.04
CA THR A 76 -5.64 -5.71 16.77
C THR A 76 -5.96 -5.73 15.28
N ASP A 77 -7.24 -5.81 14.94
CA ASP A 77 -7.72 -5.66 13.58
C ASP A 77 -7.88 -4.18 13.23
N PHE A 78 -7.44 -3.80 12.03
CA PHE A 78 -7.59 -2.45 11.51
C PHE A 78 -8.11 -2.47 10.08
N VAL A 79 -8.82 -1.41 9.69
CA VAL A 79 -9.36 -1.27 8.34
C VAL A 79 -8.32 -0.60 7.44
N SER A 80 -8.21 -1.04 6.19
CA SER A 80 -7.29 -0.49 5.19
C SER A 80 -7.37 1.03 5.01
N ASN A 81 -8.55 1.62 5.23
CA ASN A 81 -8.80 3.06 5.13
C ASN A 81 -8.17 3.86 6.28
N GLU A 82 -7.90 3.22 7.42
CA GLU A 82 -7.31 3.86 8.60
C GLU A 82 -5.78 3.87 8.53
N ILE A 83 -5.16 3.05 7.67
CA ILE A 83 -3.70 2.98 7.54
C ILE A 83 -3.20 4.14 6.66
N LEU A 84 -2.60 5.15 7.30
CA LEU A 84 -2.10 6.36 6.64
C LEU A 84 -0.73 6.15 5.99
N SER A 85 0.16 5.42 6.66
CA SER A 85 1.51 5.14 6.15
C SER A 85 2.09 3.88 6.77
N VAL A 86 2.89 3.16 5.99
CA VAL A 86 3.60 1.97 6.45
C VAL A 86 5.09 2.11 6.12
N ARG A 87 5.94 1.61 7.00
CA ARG A 87 7.39 1.53 6.78
C ARG A 87 7.89 0.17 7.27
N GLU A 88 8.41 -0.64 6.36
CA GLU A 88 8.97 -1.95 6.73
C GLU A 88 10.16 -1.77 7.69
N ILE A 89 10.15 -2.51 8.79
CA ILE A 89 11.25 -2.57 9.75
C ILE A 89 11.91 -3.94 9.59
N ASN A 90 13.12 -3.97 9.05
CA ASN A 90 13.90 -5.21 9.02
C ASN A 90 14.45 -5.46 10.41
N LYS A 91 13.91 -6.48 11.12
CA LYS A 91 14.47 -6.98 12.38
C LYS A 91 15.87 -7.63 12.22
N ASN A 92 16.39 -7.71 10.99
CA ASN A 92 17.70 -8.28 10.64
C ASN A 92 18.79 -7.23 10.35
N ALA A 93 18.69 -6.01 10.89
CA ALA A 93 19.75 -5.00 10.69
C ALA A 93 20.99 -5.19 11.60
N ASP A 94 21.01 -6.20 12.49
CA ASP A 94 22.10 -6.38 13.48
C ASP A 94 22.38 -7.87 13.79
N MET A 95 22.87 -8.63 12.81
CA MET A 95 23.63 -9.87 13.03
C MET A 95 24.83 -9.96 12.09
#